data_AF-A0A173KYW3-F1
#
_entry.id   AF-A0A173KYW3-F1
#
_cell.length_a   1.000
_cell.length_b   1.000
_cell.length_c   1.000
_cell.angle_alpha   90.00
_cell.angle_beta   90.00
_cell.angle_gamma   90.00
#
_symmetry.space_group_name_H-M   'P 1'
#
loop_
_entity.id
_entity.type
_entity.pdbx_description
1 polymer ?
#
loop_
_entity_poly.entity_id
_entity_poly.type
_entity_poly.pdbx_seq_one_letter_code
_entity_poly.pdbx_strand_id
1 'polypeptide(L)'
;MASAVVSVPGWEEYLRFRDDLAGMLDLRFYTLEWLDGEVWSGRIRLFTESKSCILVSLKVYPTGLKECHVEAAAGELSELVSTTIRRVEEWAQHQGCSTIVIQSREGWLKVMKSSGYSLHQTAIRKELS
;
A
#
# COMPACT_ATOMS: atom_id res chain seq x y z
N MET A 1 -14.33 4.32 34.68
CA MET A 1 -14.37 3.39 33.54
C MET A 1 -12.99 3.42 32.89
N ALA A 2 -12.20 2.36 32.99
CA ALA A 2 -10.98 2.28 32.19
C ALA A 2 -11.39 1.95 30.75
N SER A 3 -11.05 2.80 29.79
CA SER A 3 -11.25 2.47 28.37
C SER A 3 -10.34 1.29 28.05
N ALA A 4 -10.89 0.20 27.53
CA ALA A 4 -10.07 -0.84 26.94
C ALA A 4 -9.31 -0.22 25.77
N VAL A 5 -7.98 -0.23 25.83
CA VAL A 5 -7.15 0.15 24.69
C VAL A 5 -7.33 -0.94 23.65
N VAL A 6 -8.07 -0.62 22.59
CA VAL A 6 -8.22 -1.52 21.44
C VAL A 6 -6.89 -1.53 20.72
N SER A 7 -6.05 -2.52 21.01
CA SER A 7 -4.79 -2.74 20.30
C SER A 7 -5.10 -3.23 18.89
N VAL A 8 -4.96 -2.37 17.88
CA VAL A 8 -5.02 -2.78 16.48
C VAL A 8 -3.81 -3.69 16.19
N PRO A 9 -3.99 -4.92 15.68
CA PRO A 9 -2.87 -5.80 15.35
C PRO A 9 -1.96 -5.16 14.31
N GLY A 10 -0.65 -5.13 14.57
CA GLY A 10 0.33 -4.48 13.70
C GLY A 10 0.55 -2.98 13.97
N TRP A 11 -0.05 -2.40 15.01
CA TRP A 11 0.06 -0.95 15.29
C TRP A 11 1.46 -0.51 15.75
N GLU A 12 2.17 -1.31 16.54
CA GLU A 12 3.55 -1.00 16.96
C GLU A 12 4.51 -1.06 15.76
N GLU A 13 4.31 -2.04 14.88
CA GLU A 13 5.04 -2.20 13.63
C GLU A 13 4.70 -1.10 12.62
N TYR A 14 3.46 -0.59 12.61
CA TYR A 14 3.08 0.59 11.84
C TYR A 14 3.83 1.83 12.32
N LEU A 15 3.81 2.12 13.63
CA LEU A 15 4.52 3.26 14.21
C LEU A 15 6.02 3.24 13.89
N ARG A 16 6.64 2.05 13.80
CA ARG A 16 8.05 1.89 13.42
C ARG A 16 8.38 2.39 12.00
N PHE A 17 7.45 2.28 11.05
CA PHE A 17 7.65 2.68 9.66
C PHE A 17 6.86 3.95 9.26
N ARG A 18 6.11 4.54 10.19
CA ARG A 18 5.15 5.62 9.91
C ARG A 18 5.77 6.81 9.18
N ASP A 19 6.97 7.22 9.59
CA ASP A 19 7.65 8.38 8.99
C ASP A 19 8.29 8.05 7.62
N ASP A 20 8.73 6.80 7.41
CA ASP A 20 9.19 6.35 6.08
C ASP A 20 8.00 6.29 5.09
N LEU A 21 6.85 5.80 5.56
CA LEU A 21 5.60 5.75 4.81
C LEU A 21 5.06 7.16 4.54
N ALA A 22 5.20 8.09 5.48
CA ALA A 22 4.92 9.51 5.30
C ALA A 22 5.71 10.11 4.12
N GLY A 23 6.99 9.76 4.02
CA GLY A 23 7.88 10.21 2.94
C GLY A 23 7.49 9.69 1.54
N MET A 24 6.63 8.67 1.45
CA MET A 24 6.12 8.15 0.18
C MET A 24 4.80 8.83 -0.26
N LEU A 25 4.10 9.49 0.67
CA LEU A 25 2.84 10.19 0.39
C LEU A 25 3.08 11.66 0.03
N ASP A 26 2.23 12.19 -0.87
CA ASP A 26 2.14 13.63 -1.07
C ASP A 26 1.27 14.24 0.03
N LEU A 27 1.92 14.84 1.03
CA LEU A 27 1.26 15.39 2.22
C LEU A 27 0.31 16.57 1.95
N ARG A 28 0.24 17.05 0.69
CA ARG A 28 -0.78 18.01 0.25
C ARG A 28 -2.15 17.36 -0.01
N PHE A 29 -2.18 16.04 -0.21
CA PHE A 29 -3.39 15.26 -0.45
C PHE A 29 -3.75 14.35 0.73
N TYR A 30 -2.77 13.89 1.50
CA TYR A 30 -2.97 12.94 2.60
C TYR A 30 -2.27 13.43 3.87
N THR A 31 -3.00 13.62 4.98
CA THR A 31 -2.36 13.89 6.28
C THR A 31 -1.96 12.58 6.95
N LEU A 32 -1.09 12.65 7.96
CA LEU A 32 -0.66 11.46 8.69
C LEU A 32 -1.77 10.91 9.57
N GLU A 33 -2.63 11.77 10.11
CA GLU A 33 -3.80 11.38 10.90
C GLU A 33 -4.84 10.65 10.04
N TRP A 34 -4.92 10.97 8.74
CA TRP A 34 -5.72 10.19 7.79
C TRP A 34 -5.12 8.80 7.58
N LEU A 35 -3.81 8.70 7.35
CA LEU A 35 -3.13 7.40 7.19
C LEU A 35 -3.27 6.53 8.44
N ASP A 36 -3.08 7.12 9.61
CA ASP A 36 -3.30 6.52 10.92
C ASP A 36 -4.73 5.95 11.02
N GLY A 37 -5.74 6.73 10.63
CA GLY A 37 -7.14 6.31 10.63
C GLY A 37 -7.47 5.18 9.66
N GLU A 38 -6.86 5.16 8.47
CA GLU A 38 -7.05 4.09 7.48
C GLU A 38 -6.39 2.78 7.90
N VAL A 39 -5.20 2.83 8.53
CA VAL A 39 -4.54 1.66 9.12
C VAL A 39 -5.29 1.18 10.36
N TRP A 40 -5.68 2.10 11.26
CA TRP A 40 -6.42 1.78 12.49
C TRP A 40 -7.80 1.16 12.21
N SER A 41 -8.50 1.62 11.17
CA SER A 41 -9.78 1.05 10.73
C SER A 41 -9.64 -0.24 9.93
N GLY A 42 -8.42 -0.64 9.56
CA GLY A 42 -8.14 -1.83 8.73
C GLY A 42 -8.55 -1.67 7.26
N ARG A 43 -8.85 -0.45 6.79
CA ARG A 43 -9.08 -0.17 5.37
C ARG A 43 -7.79 -0.25 4.56
N ILE A 44 -6.69 0.19 5.16
CA ILE A 44 -5.33 -0.12 4.72
C ILE A 44 -4.75 -1.16 5.67
N ARG A 45 -4.21 -2.24 5.12
CA ARG A 45 -3.53 -3.30 5.87
C ARG A 45 -2.02 -3.15 5.71
N LEU A 46 -1.33 -3.22 6.84
CA LEU A 46 0.13 -3.26 6.88
C LEU A 46 0.65 -4.70 6.81
N PHE A 47 1.71 -4.89 6.03
CA PHE A 47 2.59 -6.05 6.05
C PHE A 47 4.00 -5.59 6.39
N THR A 48 4.63 -6.22 7.38
CA THR A 48 5.99 -5.88 7.81
C THR A 48 6.90 -7.09 7.82
N GLU A 49 8.15 -6.85 7.45
CA GLU A 49 9.31 -7.72 7.65
C GLU A 49 10.33 -7.03 8.57
N SER A 50 11.59 -7.48 8.54
CA SER A 50 12.63 -6.95 9.43
C SER A 50 13.11 -5.56 9.05
N LYS A 51 13.16 -5.26 7.74
CA LYS A 51 13.71 -4.02 7.16
C LYS A 51 12.79 -3.37 6.13
N SER A 52 11.54 -3.82 6.02
CA SER A 52 10.60 -3.32 5.03
C SER A 52 9.14 -3.43 5.48
N CYS A 53 8.29 -2.65 4.82
CA CYS A 53 6.85 -2.76 4.94
C CYS A 53 6.12 -2.41 3.64
N ILE A 54 4.89 -2.92 3.52
CA ILE A 54 3.94 -2.61 2.45
C ILE A 54 2.59 -2.27 3.08
N LEU A 55 1.99 -1.16 2.65
CA LEU A 55 0.60 -0.81 2.87
C LEU A 55 -0.23 -1.24 1.67
N VAL A 56 -1.33 -1.96 1.91
CA VAL A 56 -2.26 -2.38 0.87
C VAL A 56 -3.73 -2.08 1.19
N SER A 57 -4.52 -1.77 0.18
CA SER A 57 -5.98 -1.69 0.27
C SER A 57 -6.66 -2.70 -0.65
N LEU A 58 -7.97 -2.91 -0.47
CA LEU A 58 -8.80 -3.73 -1.34
C LEU A 58 -9.77 -2.86 -2.12
N LYS A 59 -9.68 -2.90 -3.46
CA LYS A 59 -10.66 -2.29 -4.35
C LYS A 59 -11.65 -3.34 -4.84
N VAL A 60 -12.93 -3.09 -4.62
CA VAL A 60 -14.03 -3.90 -5.18
C VAL A 60 -14.62 -3.16 -6.38
N TYR A 61 -14.57 -3.78 -7.55
CA TYR A 61 -15.15 -3.24 -8.77
C TYR A 61 -16.66 -3.56 -8.87
N PRO A 62 -17.45 -2.82 -9.67
CA PRO A 62 -18.89 -3.06 -9.83
C PRO A 62 -19.29 -4.46 -10.31
N THR A 63 -18.36 -5.20 -10.93
CA THR A 63 -18.53 -6.60 -11.35
C THR A 63 -18.35 -7.62 -10.22
N GLY A 64 -18.00 -7.18 -9.01
CA GLY A 64 -17.60 -8.04 -7.89
C GLY A 64 -16.12 -8.47 -7.90
N LEU A 65 -15.37 -8.14 -8.97
CA LEU A 65 -13.92 -8.37 -9.03
C LEU A 65 -13.22 -7.59 -7.90
N LYS A 66 -12.32 -8.26 -7.18
CA LYS A 66 -11.46 -7.62 -6.17
C LYS A 66 -10.02 -7.52 -6.65
N GLU A 67 -9.40 -6.39 -6.39
CA GLU A 67 -8.00 -6.08 -6.68
C GLU A 67 -7.30 -5.60 -5.41
N CYS A 68 -6.10 -6.13 -5.15
CA CYS A 68 -5.23 -5.66 -4.10
C CYS A 68 -4.39 -4.50 -4.62
N HIS A 69 -4.48 -3.34 -3.99
CA HIS A 69 -3.69 -2.16 -4.33
C HIS A 69 -2.53 -2.01 -3.37
N VAL A 70 -1.30 -1.87 -3.87
CA VAL A 70 -0.16 -1.41 -3.05
C VAL A 70 -0.16 0.12 -3.05
N GLU A 71 -0.45 0.69 -1.88
CA GLU A 71 -0.58 2.14 -1.66
C GLU A 71 0.79 2.78 -1.42
N ALA A 72 1.62 2.14 -0.57
CA ALA A 72 2.97 2.57 -0.27
C ALA A 72 3.83 1.36 0.15
N ALA A 73 5.14 1.48 -0.05
CA ALA A 73 6.14 0.53 0.44
C ALA A 73 7.39 1.29 0.88
N ALA A 74 8.02 0.82 1.95
CA ALA A 74 9.24 1.42 2.50
C ALA A 74 10.25 0.34 2.89
N GLY A 75 11.53 0.74 2.94
CA GLY A 75 12.64 -0.14 3.34
C GLY A 75 13.32 -0.89 2.18
N GLU A 76 13.92 -2.03 2.50
CA GLU A 76 14.82 -2.76 1.59
C GLU A 76 14.09 -3.41 0.40
N LEU A 77 14.40 -2.96 -0.83
CA LEU A 77 13.79 -3.45 -2.07
C LEU A 77 13.93 -4.97 -2.27
N SER A 78 15.04 -5.55 -1.82
CA SER A 78 15.30 -7.00 -1.89
C SER A 78 14.36 -7.80 -0.97
N GLU A 79 14.06 -7.31 0.23
CA GLU A 79 13.12 -7.94 1.17
C GLU A 79 11.68 -7.76 0.68
N LEU A 80 11.33 -6.55 0.20
CA LEU A 80 10.04 -6.23 -0.42
C LEU A 80 9.66 -7.20 -1.54
N VAL A 81 10.58 -7.42 -2.50
CA VAL A 81 10.32 -8.24 -3.70
C VAL A 81 10.40 -9.74 -3.42
N SER A 82 11.29 -10.18 -2.52
CA SER A 82 11.46 -11.61 -2.24
C SER A 82 10.45 -12.19 -1.24
N THR A 83 9.98 -11.37 -0.30
CA THR A 83 9.27 -11.86 0.90
C THR A 83 7.97 -11.10 1.13
N THR A 84 8.03 -9.77 1.28
CA THR A 84 6.88 -8.96 1.71
C THR A 84 5.74 -9.01 0.68
N ILE A 85 6.05 -8.87 -0.62
CA ILE A 85 5.04 -8.93 -1.68
C ILE A 85 4.39 -10.32 -1.79
N ARG A 86 5.12 -11.41 -1.53
CA ARG A 86 4.55 -12.78 -1.59
C ARG A 86 3.51 -12.99 -0.49
N ARG A 87 3.78 -12.52 0.73
CA ARG A 87 2.79 -12.55 1.84
C ARG A 87 1.56 -11.71 1.55
N VAL A 88 1.72 -10.58 0.84
CA VAL A 88 0.61 -9.76 0.35
C VAL A 88 -0.21 -10.52 -0.69
N GLU A 89 0.43 -11.16 -1.68
CA GLU A 89 -0.25 -11.96 -2.70
C GLU A 89 -1.04 -13.13 -2.09
N GLU A 90 -0.42 -13.90 -1.20
CA GLU A 90 -1.07 -14.99 -0.45
C GLU A 90 -2.29 -14.47 0.33
N TRP A 91 -2.16 -13.35 1.06
CA TRP A 91 -3.30 -12.75 1.76
C TRP A 91 -4.40 -12.27 0.80
N ALA A 92 -4.03 -11.61 -0.29
CA ALA A 92 -4.97 -11.08 -1.27
C ALA A 92 -5.82 -12.21 -1.90
N GLN A 93 -5.20 -13.35 -2.23
CA GLN A 93 -5.91 -14.56 -2.67
C GLN A 93 -6.94 -15.02 -1.63
N HIS A 94 -6.56 -15.06 -0.33
CA HIS A 94 -7.50 -15.40 0.75
C HIS A 94 -8.62 -14.36 0.95
N GLN A 95 -8.45 -13.11 0.51
CA GLN A 95 -9.52 -12.10 0.47
C GLN A 95 -10.44 -12.21 -0.77
N GLY A 96 -10.11 -13.10 -1.71
CA GLY A 96 -10.80 -13.26 -2.98
C GLY A 96 -10.38 -12.24 -4.05
N CYS A 97 -9.16 -11.70 -3.96
CA CYS A 97 -8.58 -10.89 -5.04
C CYS A 97 -8.13 -11.78 -6.21
N SER A 98 -8.46 -11.35 -7.42
CA SER A 98 -7.95 -11.96 -8.65
C SER A 98 -6.70 -11.27 -9.17
N THR A 99 -6.42 -10.04 -8.74
CA THR A 99 -5.27 -9.25 -9.21
C THR A 99 -4.62 -8.47 -8.07
N ILE A 100 -3.33 -8.17 -8.26
CA ILE A 100 -2.58 -7.19 -7.48
C ILE A 100 -2.02 -6.11 -8.42
N VAL A 101 -2.01 -4.86 -7.96
CA VAL A 101 -1.43 -3.72 -8.67
C VAL A 101 -0.46 -2.94 -7.78
N ILE A 102 0.73 -2.66 -8.31
CA ILE A 102 1.78 -1.84 -7.69
C ILE A 102 1.95 -0.58 -8.53
N GLN A 103 1.83 0.60 -7.93
CA GLN A 103 1.98 1.87 -8.65
C GLN A 103 3.44 2.40 -8.57
N SER A 104 4.02 2.80 -9.70
CA SER A 104 5.47 3.09 -9.83
C SER A 104 5.79 4.22 -10.85
N ARG A 105 6.94 4.19 -11.55
CA ARG A 105 7.59 5.30 -12.29
C ARG A 105 8.54 4.75 -13.40
N GLU A 106 8.46 5.02 -14.71
CA GLU A 106 7.50 5.73 -15.59
C GLU A 106 7.31 5.07 -16.99
N GLY A 107 6.20 5.36 -17.71
CA GLY A 107 6.04 5.11 -19.16
C GLY A 107 5.44 6.24 -20.04
N TRP A 108 4.64 7.18 -19.50
CA TRP A 108 3.89 8.18 -20.32
C TRP A 108 4.51 9.59 -20.42
N LEU A 109 5.52 9.94 -19.62
CA LEU A 109 6.16 11.28 -19.58
C LEU A 109 6.44 11.87 -20.96
N LYS A 110 6.97 11.00 -21.84
CA LYS A 110 7.60 11.41 -23.10
C LYS A 110 6.63 12.14 -24.03
N VAL A 111 5.33 11.85 -23.92
CA VAL A 111 4.27 12.50 -24.70
C VAL A 111 3.75 13.76 -24.00
N MET A 112 3.57 13.72 -22.67
CA MET A 112 2.82 14.75 -21.93
C MET A 112 3.69 15.88 -21.33
N LYS A 113 5.02 15.71 -21.28
CA LYS A 113 5.96 16.68 -20.69
C LYS A 113 5.89 18.09 -21.31
N SER A 114 5.59 18.19 -22.60
CA SER A 114 5.42 19.48 -23.29
C SER A 114 4.15 20.24 -22.86
N SER A 115 3.16 19.54 -22.29
CA SER A 115 1.92 20.11 -21.78
C SER A 115 1.97 20.42 -20.28
N GLY A 116 3.17 20.47 -19.67
CA GLY A 116 3.37 20.78 -18.25
C GLY A 116 3.09 19.63 -17.28
N TYR A 117 2.72 18.44 -17.78
CA TYR A 117 2.53 17.26 -16.94
C TYR A 117 3.87 16.71 -16.48
N SER A 118 3.98 16.43 -15.19
CA SER A 118 5.06 15.66 -14.60
C SER A 118 4.59 14.24 -14.29
N LEU A 119 5.56 13.36 -14.05
CA LEU A 119 5.32 12.01 -13.58
C LEU A 119 4.49 12.00 -12.29
N HIS A 120 3.35 11.32 -12.32
CA HIS A 120 2.64 10.95 -11.11
C HIS A 120 2.87 9.48 -10.76
N GLN A 121 2.34 8.56 -11.59
CA GLN A 121 2.40 7.11 -11.37
C GLN A 121 2.41 6.29 -12.69
N THR A 122 2.91 5.06 -12.62
CA THR A 122 2.62 3.92 -13.51
C THR A 122 1.86 2.85 -12.73
N ALA A 123 1.48 1.77 -13.39
CA ALA A 123 1.00 0.55 -12.74
C ALA A 123 1.74 -0.68 -13.28
N ILE A 124 2.12 -1.58 -12.38
CA ILE A 124 2.57 -2.95 -12.63
C ILE A 124 1.47 -3.85 -12.08
N ARG A 125 0.88 -4.72 -12.91
CA ARG A 125 -0.26 -5.57 -12.54
C ARG A 125 0.09 -7.03 -12.72
N LYS A 126 -0.37 -7.89 -11.80
CA LYS A 126 -0.23 -9.34 -11.87
C LYS A 126 -1.59 -10.00 -11.56
N GLU A 127 -1.95 -10.98 -12.37
CA GLU A 127 -3.07 -11.90 -12.09
C GLU A 127 -2.63 -12.91 -11.02
N LEU A 128 -3.50 -13.19 -10.06
CA LEU A 128 -3.27 -14.10 -8.94
C LEU A 128 -3.92 -15.46 -9.27
N SER A 129 -3.09 -16.49 -9.43
CA SER A 129 -3.47 -17.88 -9.76
C SER A 129 -3.52 -18.78 -8.54
#